data_AF-A0A6H9XEH6-F1
#
_entry.id   AF-A0A6H9XEH6-F1
#
_cell.length_a   1.000
_cell.length_b   1.000
_cell.length_c   1.000
_cell.angle_alpha   90.00
_cell.angle_beta   90.00
_cell.angle_gamma   90.00
#
_symmetry.space_group_name_H-M   'P 1'
#
loop_
_entity.id
_entity.type
_entity.pdbx_description
1 polymer ?
#
loop_
_entity_poly.entity_id
_entity_poly.type
_entity_poly.pdbx_seq_one_letter_code
_entity_poly.pdbx_strand_id
1 'polypeptide(L)'
;MMQAHLRMAEDPFSCAELVISNPGQTIAHNVKFEFIPDLPKPPPEKTAAPTKNPAWHQNPLDIIRQRLLGEPIQTWVPGYEITMLFWFPNENGKFDVSAEGIPAKTTIKISYTDGYKKPTHYSDIFELNAVLLFGTAKPKTPVHRIQTDLQNIHQELKSLREGCGFPQTDISNKY
;
A
#
# COMPACT_ATOMS: atom_id res chain seq x y z
N MET A 1 19.21 9.97 -2.57
CA MET A 1 18.52 9.05 -3.49
C MET A 1 17.23 8.65 -2.82
N MET A 2 16.10 8.87 -3.50
CA MET A 2 14.79 8.46 -2.99
C MET A 2 14.53 7.00 -3.38
N GLN A 3 13.52 6.38 -2.78
CA GLN A 3 13.07 5.05 -3.15
C GLN A 3 11.55 4.97 -3.08
N ALA A 4 10.94 4.23 -4.01
CA ALA A 4 9.56 3.80 -3.91
C ALA A 4 9.41 2.33 -4.29
N HIS A 5 8.53 1.61 -3.58
CA HIS A 5 8.19 0.23 -3.89
C HIS A 5 6.81 -0.13 -3.32
N LEU A 6 6.27 -1.28 -3.75
CA LEU A 6 5.08 -1.86 -3.15
C LEU A 6 5.46 -2.93 -2.13
N ARG A 7 4.69 -3.01 -1.04
CA ARG A 7 4.71 -4.15 -0.12
C ARG A 7 3.30 -4.61 0.20
N MET A 8 3.15 -5.83 0.71
CA MET A 8 1.86 -6.29 1.22
C MET A 8 1.53 -5.56 2.52
N ALA A 9 0.29 -5.08 2.64
CA ALA A 9 -0.23 -4.58 3.90
C ALA A 9 -0.23 -5.69 4.95
N GLU A 10 0.04 -5.31 6.19
CA GLU A 10 0.02 -6.18 7.37
C GLU A 10 -1.41 -6.48 7.87
N ASP A 11 -2.41 -5.77 7.36
CA ASP A 11 -3.81 -5.82 7.77
C ASP A 11 -4.63 -6.80 6.87
N PRO A 12 -5.83 -7.29 7.27
CA PRO A 12 -6.51 -8.42 6.61
C PRO A 12 -7.05 -8.08 5.21
N PHE A 13 -6.95 -6.82 4.78
CA PHE A 13 -7.51 -6.33 3.53
C PHE A 13 -6.82 -6.85 2.26
N SER A 14 -5.75 -7.66 2.39
CA SER A 14 -5.04 -8.28 1.25
C SER A 14 -4.74 -7.24 0.16
N CYS A 15 -4.17 -6.10 0.54
CA CYS A 15 -3.87 -5.00 -0.36
C CYS A 15 -2.37 -4.69 -0.38
N ALA A 16 -1.92 -3.93 -1.37
CA ALA A 16 -0.55 -3.47 -1.46
C ALA A 16 -0.45 -1.99 -1.03
N GLU A 17 0.56 -1.73 -0.22
CA GLU A 17 0.95 -0.41 0.25
C GLU A 17 2.06 0.16 -0.63
N LEU A 18 1.94 1.43 -0.98
CA LEU A 18 3.04 2.22 -1.53
C LEU A 18 3.93 2.70 -0.38
N VAL A 19 5.19 2.32 -0.46
CA VAL A 19 6.25 2.76 0.45
C VAL A 19 7.14 3.75 -0.27
N ILE A 20 7.35 4.91 0.33
CA ILE A 20 8.27 5.95 -0.17
C ILE A 20 9.23 6.30 0.94
N SER A 21 10.53 6.33 0.64
CA SER A 21 11.56 6.64 1.61
C SER A 21 12.73 7.44 1.03
N ASN A 22 13.50 8.07 1.91
CA ASN A 22 14.79 8.65 1.59
C ASN A 22 15.91 7.81 2.25
N PRO A 23 16.40 6.73 1.61
CA PRO A 23 17.55 5.97 2.13
C PRO A 23 18.89 6.71 1.97
N GLY A 24 18.92 7.86 1.27
CA GLY A 24 20.11 8.66 1.11
C GLY A 24 20.60 9.28 2.42
N GLN A 25 21.82 9.82 2.41
CA GLN A 25 22.44 10.47 3.57
C GLN A 25 22.11 11.97 3.68
N THR A 26 21.41 12.53 2.70
CA THR A 26 21.13 13.96 2.59
C THR A 26 19.64 14.25 2.59
N ILE A 27 19.26 15.42 3.11
CA ILE A 27 17.89 15.92 3.05
C ILE A 27 17.51 16.20 1.60
N ALA A 28 16.37 15.67 1.18
CA ALA A 28 15.77 16.01 -0.11
C ALA A 28 14.81 17.20 0.07
N HIS A 29 14.90 18.16 -0.83
CA HIS A 29 14.05 19.35 -0.85
C HIS A 29 13.15 19.37 -2.08
N ASN A 30 12.01 20.07 -1.95
CA ASN A 30 11.05 20.27 -3.04
C ASN A 30 10.63 18.96 -3.72
N VAL A 31 10.35 17.94 -2.93
CA VAL A 31 10.04 16.59 -3.40
C VAL A 31 8.66 16.60 -4.08
N LYS A 32 8.61 16.15 -5.33
CA LYS A 32 7.39 16.03 -6.15
C LYS A 32 7.21 14.62 -6.67
N PHE A 33 5.96 14.21 -6.80
CA PHE A 33 5.57 12.90 -7.27
C PHE A 33 4.72 13.00 -8.54
N GLU A 34 4.91 12.06 -9.45
CA GLU A 34 4.15 11.91 -10.69
C GLU A 34 3.88 10.43 -10.91
N PHE A 35 2.63 10.04 -11.17
CA PHE A 35 2.26 8.68 -11.52
C PHE A 35 2.08 8.57 -13.04
N ILE A 36 2.58 7.49 -13.62
CA ILE A 36 2.50 7.22 -15.05
C ILE A 36 1.97 5.78 -15.23
N PRO A 37 0.71 5.59 -15.70
CA PRO A 37 -0.25 6.64 -16.05
C PRO A 37 -0.76 7.41 -14.82
N ASP A 38 -1.42 8.54 -15.07
CA ASP A 38 -2.09 9.32 -14.03
C ASP A 38 -3.04 8.44 -13.20
N LEU A 39 -3.13 8.72 -11.90
CA LEU A 39 -4.08 8.01 -11.04
C LEU A 39 -5.51 8.19 -11.58
N PRO A 40 -6.34 7.13 -11.56
CA PRO A 40 -7.71 7.20 -12.04
C PRO A 40 -8.46 8.32 -11.33
N LYS A 41 -9.38 9.02 -12.01
CA LYS A 41 -10.13 10.11 -11.36
C LYS A 41 -11.04 9.54 -10.27
N PRO A 42 -11.26 10.26 -9.15
CA PRO A 42 -12.26 9.83 -8.18
C PRO A 42 -13.61 9.68 -8.89
N PRO A 43 -14.40 8.65 -8.55
CA PRO A 43 -15.75 8.53 -9.07
C PRO A 43 -16.53 9.81 -8.71
N PRO A 44 -17.41 10.30 -9.59
CA PRO A 44 -18.24 11.46 -9.27
C PRO A 44 -18.97 11.19 -7.95
N GLU A 45 -19.00 12.19 -7.05
CA GLU A 45 -19.74 12.11 -5.79
C GLU A 45 -21.16 11.62 -6.10
N LYS A 46 -21.45 10.36 -5.79
CA LYS A 46 -22.83 9.92 -5.75
C LYS A 46 -23.46 10.72 -4.63
N THR A 47 -24.56 11.41 -4.93
CA THR A 47 -25.48 12.05 -4.00
C THR A 47 -26.10 10.99 -3.08
N ALA A 48 -25.28 10.34 -2.27
CA ALA A 48 -25.72 9.40 -1.24
C ALA A 48 -25.84 10.21 0.04
N ALA A 49 -27.04 10.24 0.60
CA ALA A 49 -27.35 10.90 1.87
C ALA A 49 -26.29 10.55 2.94
N PRO A 50 -25.94 11.50 3.82
CA PRO A 50 -24.90 11.32 4.82
C PRO A 50 -25.27 10.12 5.70
N THR A 51 -24.59 8.99 5.49
CA THR A 51 -24.68 7.84 6.37
C THR A 51 -23.98 8.22 7.66
N LYS A 52 -24.62 7.92 8.80
CA LYS A 52 -24.28 8.40 10.16
C LYS A 52 -22.90 8.01 10.72
N ASN A 53 -21.94 7.59 9.89
CA ASN A 53 -20.57 7.28 10.29
C ASN A 53 -19.55 8.12 9.48
N PRO A 54 -19.18 9.31 9.96
CA PRO A 54 -18.42 10.29 9.16
C PRO A 54 -16.89 10.08 9.12
N ALA A 55 -16.33 8.97 9.63
CA ALA A 55 -14.89 8.89 9.91
C ALA A 55 -14.05 7.97 9.00
N TRP A 56 -14.64 7.02 8.25
CA TRP A 56 -13.87 5.87 7.71
C TRP A 56 -14.04 5.58 6.22
N HIS A 57 -14.52 6.54 5.42
CA HIS A 57 -14.82 6.31 3.98
C HIS A 57 -14.04 7.25 3.05
N GLN A 58 -12.84 7.66 3.43
CA GLN A 58 -11.95 8.34 2.48
C GLN A 58 -11.36 7.30 1.52
N ASN A 59 -11.50 7.54 0.22
CA ASN A 59 -10.85 6.71 -0.79
C ASN A 59 -9.33 6.80 -0.55
N PRO A 60 -8.59 5.69 -0.45
CA PRO A 60 -7.13 5.70 -0.26
C PRO A 60 -6.38 6.59 -1.27
N LEU A 61 -6.88 6.68 -2.50
CA LEU A 61 -6.32 7.54 -3.52
C LEU A 61 -6.53 9.03 -3.25
N ASP A 62 -7.55 9.43 -2.49
CA ASP A 62 -7.72 10.84 -2.11
C ASP A 62 -6.60 11.30 -1.18
N ILE A 63 -6.18 10.44 -0.25
CA ILE A 63 -5.02 10.70 0.60
C ILE A 63 -3.76 10.82 -0.25
N ILE A 64 -3.57 9.94 -1.25
CA ILE A 64 -2.45 10.02 -2.20
C ILE A 64 -2.46 11.33 -2.98
N ARG A 65 -3.60 11.71 -3.54
CA ARG A 65 -3.73 12.97 -4.28
C ARG A 65 -3.42 14.17 -3.40
N GLN A 66 -3.98 14.22 -2.19
CA GLN A 66 -3.77 15.34 -1.26
C GLN A 66 -2.33 15.42 -0.75
N ARG A 67 -1.69 14.28 -0.44
CA ARG A 67 -0.38 14.25 0.21
C ARG A 67 0.80 14.23 -0.76
N LEU A 68 0.66 13.57 -1.92
CA LEU A 68 1.77 13.38 -2.86
C LEU A 68 1.62 14.20 -4.14
N LEU A 69 0.41 14.42 -4.63
CA LEU A 69 0.16 15.12 -5.90
C LEU A 69 -0.29 16.58 -5.72
N GLY A 70 -0.39 17.04 -4.47
CA GLY A 70 -0.63 18.44 -4.13
C GLY A 70 0.63 19.28 -4.24
N GLU A 71 0.92 20.04 -3.18
CA GLU A 71 2.12 20.87 -3.13
C GLU A 71 3.39 20.05 -2.93
N PRO A 72 4.55 20.51 -3.44
CA PRO A 72 5.83 19.86 -3.21
C PRO A 72 6.14 19.76 -1.72
N ILE A 73 6.60 18.58 -1.28
CA ILE A 73 7.05 18.39 0.09
C ILE A 73 8.39 19.10 0.25
N GLN A 74 8.41 20.13 1.09
CA GLN A 74 9.55 21.04 1.23
C GLN A 74 10.82 20.35 1.72
N THR A 75 10.68 19.33 2.55
CA THR A 75 11.81 18.67 3.22
C THR A 75 11.46 17.21 3.49
N TRP A 76 12.34 16.32 3.07
CA TRP A 76 12.28 14.89 3.38
C TRP A 76 13.63 14.43 3.93
N VAL A 77 13.66 14.13 5.22
CA VAL A 77 14.90 13.81 5.94
C VAL A 77 15.38 12.38 5.65
N PRO A 78 16.70 12.12 5.70
CA PRO A 78 17.26 10.77 5.65
C PRO A 78 16.57 9.81 6.61
N GLY A 79 16.31 8.58 6.15
CA GLY A 79 15.69 7.52 6.94
C GLY A 79 14.18 7.65 7.17
N TYR A 80 13.55 8.74 6.72
CA TYR A 80 12.11 8.90 6.81
C TYR A 80 11.39 8.07 5.74
N GLU A 81 10.43 7.27 6.18
CA GLU A 81 9.56 6.42 5.36
C GLU A 81 8.10 6.79 5.61
N ILE A 82 7.31 6.84 4.54
CA ILE A 82 5.85 6.86 4.62
C ILE A 82 5.28 5.64 3.92
N THR A 83 4.10 5.23 4.38
CA THR A 83 3.37 4.08 3.85
C THR A 83 1.92 4.47 3.66
N MET A 84 1.37 4.14 2.50
CA MET A 84 0.00 4.48 2.15
C MET A 84 -0.66 3.32 1.40
N LEU A 85 -1.92 3.06 1.72
CA LEU A 85 -2.74 2.09 0.98
C LEU A 85 -2.83 2.53 -0.49
N PHE A 86 -2.47 1.64 -1.41
CA PHE A 86 -2.32 2.00 -2.83
C PHE A 86 -3.13 1.12 -3.77
N TRP A 87 -3.02 -0.20 -3.67
CA TRP A 87 -3.56 -1.11 -4.69
C TRP A 87 -4.35 -2.25 -4.04
N PHE A 88 -5.65 -2.33 -4.32
CA PHE A 88 -6.54 -3.37 -3.82
C PHE A 88 -6.89 -4.35 -4.95
N PRO A 89 -6.77 -5.67 -4.74
CA PRO A 89 -7.23 -6.64 -5.72
C PRO A 89 -8.71 -6.45 -6.06
N ASN A 90 -9.04 -6.62 -7.33
CA ASN A 90 -10.43 -6.68 -7.77
C ASN A 90 -11.03 -8.07 -7.45
N GLU A 91 -12.32 -8.12 -7.14
CA GLU A 91 -13.08 -9.35 -6.86
C GLU A 91 -13.14 -10.32 -8.06
N ASN A 92 -12.84 -9.84 -9.26
CA ASN A 92 -12.84 -10.62 -10.49
C ASN A 92 -11.71 -11.68 -10.59
N GLY A 93 -10.81 -11.76 -9.60
CA GLY A 93 -9.72 -12.72 -9.53
C GLY A 93 -8.60 -12.48 -10.55
N LYS A 94 -8.63 -11.35 -11.27
CA LYS A 94 -7.56 -10.91 -12.17
C LYS A 94 -6.74 -9.83 -11.47
N PHE A 95 -5.42 -9.93 -11.59
CA PHE A 95 -4.47 -8.98 -11.00
C PHE A 95 -3.94 -7.98 -12.04
N ASP A 96 -4.76 -7.60 -13.01
CA ASP A 96 -4.42 -6.65 -14.07
C ASP A 96 -4.74 -5.20 -13.68
N VAL A 97 -5.83 -4.97 -12.95
CA VAL A 97 -6.29 -3.65 -12.50
C VAL A 97 -6.85 -3.73 -11.08
N SER A 98 -6.55 -2.73 -10.24
CA SER A 98 -7.08 -2.65 -8.87
C SER A 98 -8.58 -2.38 -8.83
N ALA A 99 -9.20 -2.54 -7.65
CA ALA A 99 -10.58 -2.14 -7.41
C ALA A 99 -10.82 -0.64 -7.68
N GLU A 100 -9.78 0.19 -7.50
CA GLU A 100 -9.80 1.63 -7.74
C GLU A 100 -9.48 2.03 -9.20
N GLY A 101 -9.19 1.06 -10.07
CA GLY A 101 -8.86 1.30 -11.47
C GLY A 101 -7.38 1.57 -11.75
N ILE A 102 -6.48 1.24 -10.82
CA ILE A 102 -5.03 1.42 -11.00
C ILE A 102 -4.44 0.21 -11.75
N PRO A 103 -3.72 0.40 -12.85
CA PRO A 103 -3.04 -0.70 -13.52
C PRO A 103 -2.04 -1.40 -12.59
N ALA A 104 -1.97 -2.73 -12.68
CA ALA A 104 -1.07 -3.51 -11.84
C ALA A 104 0.41 -3.19 -12.04
N LYS A 105 0.77 -2.63 -13.21
CA LYS A 105 2.06 -1.99 -13.47
C LYS A 105 1.84 -0.51 -13.64
N THR A 106 2.30 0.26 -12.67
CA THR A 106 2.27 1.72 -12.68
C THR A 106 3.67 2.22 -12.36
N THR A 107 4.07 3.35 -12.90
CA THR A 107 5.36 3.96 -12.60
C THR A 107 5.15 5.16 -11.70
N ILE A 108 6.00 5.34 -10.70
CA ILE A 108 6.09 6.58 -9.94
C ILE A 108 7.44 7.25 -10.21
N LYS A 109 7.40 8.54 -10.52
CA LYS A 109 8.57 9.40 -10.67
C LYS A 109 8.66 10.34 -9.48
N ILE A 110 9.86 10.43 -8.90
CA ILE A 110 10.16 11.28 -7.75
C ILE A 110 11.21 12.31 -8.17
N SER A 111 10.84 13.58 -8.14
CA SER A 111 11.73 14.70 -8.48
C SER A 111 12.09 15.49 -7.22
N TYR A 112 13.36 15.83 -7.01
CA TYR A 112 13.81 16.56 -5.81
C TYR A 112 15.12 17.32 -6.06
N THR A 113 15.55 18.09 -5.07
CA THR A 113 16.84 18.80 -5.07
C THR A 113 17.66 18.53 -3.82
N ASP A 114 18.99 18.61 -3.90
CA ASP A 114 19.87 18.63 -2.71
C ASP A 114 20.21 20.05 -2.25
N GLY A 115 20.31 20.28 -0.94
CA GLY A 115 20.86 21.52 -0.35
C GLY A 115 20.18 22.86 -0.71
N TYR A 116 20.76 23.97 -0.23
CA TYR A 116 20.15 25.32 -0.30
C TYR A 116 20.90 26.31 -1.21
N LYS A 117 22.21 26.13 -1.45
CA LYS A 117 23.05 27.15 -2.12
C LYS A 117 23.23 26.95 -3.63
N LYS A 118 23.32 25.71 -4.09
CA LYS A 118 23.38 25.32 -5.51
C LYS A 118 22.69 23.96 -5.66
N PRO A 119 21.36 23.94 -5.76
CA PRO A 119 20.63 22.69 -5.76
C PRO A 119 20.86 21.91 -7.05
N THR A 120 21.34 20.68 -6.92
CA THR A 120 21.35 19.69 -7.99
C THR A 120 19.97 19.07 -8.07
N HIS A 121 19.41 18.99 -9.26
CA HIS A 121 18.12 18.34 -9.47
C HIS A 121 18.30 16.84 -9.73
N TYR A 122 17.45 16.04 -9.10
CA TYR A 122 17.40 14.59 -9.24
C TYR A 122 15.99 14.17 -9.66
N SER A 123 15.91 13.11 -10.46
CA SER A 123 14.66 12.50 -10.90
C SER A 123 14.86 10.99 -10.93
N ASP A 124 14.23 10.30 -9.98
CA ASP A 124 14.27 8.85 -9.86
C ASP A 124 12.92 8.26 -10.33
N ILE A 125 12.95 7.11 -11.02
CA ILE A 125 11.76 6.46 -11.59
C ILE A 125 11.67 5.03 -11.04
N PHE A 126 10.52 4.65 -10.51
CA PHE A 126 10.28 3.33 -9.91
C PHE A 126 9.07 2.65 -10.53
N GLU A 127 9.23 1.39 -10.93
CA GLU A 127 8.12 0.53 -11.31
C GLU A 127 7.42 0.00 -10.05
N LEU A 128 6.12 0.26 -9.94
CA LEU A 128 5.21 -0.29 -8.96
C LEU A 128 4.43 -1.45 -9.61
N ASN A 129 4.80 -2.68 -9.26
CA ASN A 129 4.28 -3.89 -9.89
C ASN A 129 3.53 -4.76 -8.87
N ALA A 130 2.21 -4.60 -8.82
CA ALA A 130 1.33 -5.33 -7.91
C ALA A 130 1.27 -6.83 -8.22
N VAL A 131 1.48 -7.24 -9.48
CA VAL A 131 1.46 -8.65 -9.89
C VAL A 131 2.52 -9.46 -9.14
N LEU A 132 3.68 -8.86 -8.82
CA LEU A 132 4.73 -9.53 -8.05
C LEU A 132 4.27 -9.92 -6.63
N LEU A 133 3.33 -9.18 -6.06
CA LEU A 133 2.81 -9.38 -4.71
C LEU A 133 1.62 -10.36 -4.67
N PHE A 134 0.75 -10.32 -5.68
CA PHE A 134 -0.49 -11.13 -5.71
C PHE A 134 -0.41 -12.40 -6.57
N GLY A 135 0.56 -12.49 -7.49
CA GLY A 135 0.72 -13.62 -8.43
C GLY A 135 1.65 -14.73 -7.92
N THR A 136 2.25 -14.57 -6.74
CA THR A 136 3.06 -15.60 -6.09
C THR A 136 2.23 -16.31 -5.03
N ALA A 137 2.41 -17.62 -4.85
CA ALA A 137 1.74 -18.38 -3.78
C ALA A 137 1.92 -17.62 -2.46
N LYS A 138 0.81 -17.42 -1.70
CA LYS A 138 0.68 -16.59 -0.48
C LYS A 138 2.04 -16.17 0.09
N PRO A 139 2.38 -14.87 0.12
CA PRO A 139 3.71 -14.41 0.48
C PRO A 139 4.14 -15.05 1.81
N LYS A 140 5.11 -15.96 1.73
CA LYS A 140 5.68 -16.66 2.90
C LYS A 140 6.64 -15.74 3.66
N THR A 141 6.31 -14.46 3.83
CA THR A 141 7.10 -13.59 4.68
C THR A 141 6.94 -14.07 6.14
N PRO A 142 7.98 -13.97 6.98
CA PRO A 142 7.88 -14.32 8.39
C PRO A 142 6.73 -13.58 9.09
N VAL A 143 6.51 -12.32 8.73
CA VAL A 143 5.43 -11.47 9.28
C VAL A 143 4.05 -11.99 8.89
N HIS A 144 3.81 -12.36 7.63
CA HIS A 144 2.54 -12.94 7.21
C HIS A 144 2.24 -14.25 7.95
N ARG A 145 3.26 -15.09 8.20
CA ARG A 145 3.07 -16.31 9.01
C ARG A 145 2.64 -15.97 10.43
N ILE A 146 3.33 -15.03 11.08
CA ILE A 146 2.99 -14.57 12.43
C ILE A 146 1.55 -14.03 12.48
N GLN A 147 1.13 -13.23 11.50
CA GLN A 147 -0.24 -12.71 11.44
C GLN A 147 -1.29 -13.80 11.24
N THR A 148 -1.01 -14.76 10.34
CA THR A 148 -1.90 -15.90 10.12
C THR A 148 -2.04 -16.74 11.38
N ASP A 149 -0.91 -16.98 12.06
CA ASP A 149 -0.88 -17.73 13.32
C ASP A 149 -1.67 -17.01 14.41
N LEU A 150 -1.53 -15.69 14.54
CA LEU A 150 -2.28 -14.88 15.50
C LEU A 150 -3.79 -14.88 15.21
N GLN A 151 -4.21 -14.80 13.95
CA GLN A 151 -5.61 -14.88 13.56
C GLN A 151 -6.21 -16.26 13.89
N ASN A 152 -5.46 -17.34 13.59
CA ASN A 152 -5.87 -18.70 13.92
C ASN A 152 -6.01 -18.89 15.43
N ILE A 153 -5.03 -18.42 16.22
CA ILE A 153 -5.08 -18.45 17.69
C ILE A 153 -6.32 -17.70 18.20
N HIS A 154 -6.62 -16.52 17.65
CA HIS A 154 -7.79 -15.76 18.06
C HIS A 154 -9.10 -16.51 17.78
N GLN A 155 -9.21 -17.16 16.62
CA GLN A 155 -10.38 -17.97 16.27
C GLN A 155 -10.51 -19.20 17.17
N GLU A 156 -9.41 -19.90 17.48
CA GLU A 156 -9.42 -21.03 18.40
C GLU A 156 -9.84 -20.62 19.81
N LEU A 157 -9.29 -19.52 20.35
CA LEU A 157 -9.68 -18.98 21.65
C LEU A 157 -11.16 -18.60 21.69
N LYS A 158 -11.67 -18.04 20.59
CA LYS A 158 -13.10 -17.72 20.44
C LYS A 158 -13.96 -18.99 20.43
N SER A 159 -13.55 -20.02 19.68
CA SER A 159 -14.23 -21.32 19.62
C SER A 159 -14.29 -22.00 20.98
N LEU A 160 -13.19 -21.95 21.75
CA LEU A 160 -13.13 -22.48 23.11
C LEU A 160 -14.07 -21.72 24.07
N ARG A 161 -14.09 -20.38 23.99
CA ARG A 161 -15.01 -19.55 24.78
C ARG A 161 -16.48 -19.85 24.47
N GLU A 162 -16.78 -20.15 23.21
CA GLU A 162 -18.13 -20.41 22.72
C GLU A 162 -18.55 -21.89 22.90
N GLY A 163 -17.67 -22.73 23.47
CA GLY A 163 -17.98 -24.13 23.79
C GLY A 163 -17.97 -25.07 22.58
N CYS A 164 -17.48 -24.61 21.42
CA CYS A 164 -17.51 -25.36 20.16
C CYS A 164 -16.38 -26.40 20.03
N GLY A 165 -15.45 -26.48 20.99
CA GLY A 165 -14.28 -27.35 20.91
C GLY A 165 -13.28 -26.91 19.83
N PHE A 166 -12.16 -27.63 19.71
CA PHE A 166 -11.17 -27.37 18.67
C PHE A 166 -11.69 -27.90 17.32
N PRO A 167 -11.61 -27.13 16.22
CA PRO A 167 -11.80 -27.69 14.89
C PRO A 167 -10.73 -28.76 14.66
N GLN A 168 -11.14 -29.97 14.30
CA GLN A 168 -10.21 -31.03 13.91
C GLN A 168 -9.40 -30.55 12.70
N THR A 169 -8.10 -30.37 12.91
CA THR A 169 -7.16 -30.10 11.81
C THR A 169 -7.02 -31.40 11.03
N ASP A 170 -7.48 -31.40 9.78
CA ASP A 170 -7.39 -32.55 8.89
C ASP A 170 -5.93 -32.71 8.45
N ILE A 171 -5.20 -33.61 9.11
CA ILE A 171 -3.79 -33.87 8.86
C ILE A 171 -3.64 -34.79 7.64
N SER A 172 -4.18 -34.40 6.48
CA SER A 172 -3.90 -35.10 5.23
C SER A 172 -2.64 -34.53 4.57
N ASN A 173 -1.48 -34.71 5.21
CA ASN A 173 -0.21 -34.60 4.51
C ASN A 173 -0.07 -35.83 3.61
N LYS A 174 -0.44 -35.72 2.34
CA LYS A 174 0.01 -36.66 1.31
C LYS A 174 1.44 -36.29 0.93
N TYR A 175 2.36 -37.20 1.25
CA TYR A 175 3.74 -37.24 0.77
C TYR A 175 3.80 -37.26 -0.76
#